data_AF-A0A3M4QF82-F1
#
_entry.id   AF-A0A3M4QF82-F1
#
_cell.length_a   1.000
_cell.length_b   1.000
_cell.length_c   1.000
_cell.angle_alpha   90.00
_cell.angle_beta   90.00
_cell.angle_gamma   90.00
#
_symmetry.space_group_name_H-M   'P 1'
#
loop_
_entity.id
_entity.type
_entity.pdbx_description
1 polymer ?
#
loop_
_entity_poly.entity_id
_entity_poly.type
_entity_poly.pdbx_seq_one_letter_code
_entity_poly.pdbx_strand_id
1 'polypeptide(L)'
;MLRLQSYRLRTTSGVYMSRLINTAAVITLGVATLASLPALAAEGLNYNQISLRAEVSQEVARDKMIVTLYTESQNADPAKLAAEITNTMNKALGEAREVKAVTLRQGSRNSYPIYDSKNQKITGWRERAELRLESADFPALSKLTGELLNTLKMENMDFAIADATRKASEDALLKEAVA
;
A
#
# COMPACT_ATOMS: atom_id res chain seq x y z
N MET A 1 13.10 30.81 -14.34
CA MET A 1 13.09 30.02 -15.60
C MET A 1 13.53 28.60 -15.26
N LEU A 2 12.60 27.73 -14.84
CA LEU A 2 12.88 26.35 -14.46
C LEU A 2 12.73 25.44 -15.69
N ARG A 3 13.77 24.66 -15.99
CA ARG A 3 13.83 23.71 -17.09
C ARG A 3 13.46 22.32 -16.55
N LEU A 4 12.38 21.75 -17.09
CA LEU A 4 11.95 20.37 -16.85
C LEU A 4 13.02 19.38 -17.33
N GLN A 5 13.30 18.35 -16.53
CA GLN A 5 14.05 17.16 -16.95
C GLN A 5 13.06 15.99 -17.06
N SER A 6 12.75 15.60 -18.28
CA SER A 6 11.95 14.44 -18.64
C SER A 6 12.80 13.17 -18.54
N TYR A 7 12.35 12.16 -17.80
CA TYR A 7 12.93 10.81 -17.84
C TYR A 7 12.18 9.98 -18.89
N ARG A 8 12.88 9.50 -19.92
CA ARG A 8 12.42 8.45 -20.85
C ARG A 8 13.05 7.13 -20.42
N LEU A 9 12.24 6.08 -20.22
CA LEU A 9 12.73 4.71 -20.18
C LEU A 9 12.34 4.01 -21.49
N ARG A 10 13.38 3.51 -22.16
CA ARG A 10 13.35 2.72 -23.39
C ARG A 10 13.62 1.26 -22.98
N THR A 11 12.77 0.33 -23.37
CA THR A 11 13.07 -1.11 -23.30
C THR A 11 13.05 -1.68 -24.71
N THR A 12 14.13 -2.40 -25.05
CA THR A 12 14.40 -3.07 -26.31
C THR A 12 14.09 -4.56 -26.17
N SER A 13 13.32 -5.12 -27.10
CA SER A 13 13.23 -6.57 -27.29
C SER A 13 13.72 -6.88 -28.70
N GLY A 14 14.89 -7.51 -28.79
CA GLY A 14 15.48 -7.96 -30.04
C GLY A 14 14.82 -9.24 -30.53
N VAL A 15 14.52 -9.30 -31.82
CA VAL A 15 14.09 -10.50 -32.55
C VAL A 15 15.30 -11.03 -33.30
N TYR A 16 15.65 -12.30 -33.06
CA TYR A 16 16.64 -13.03 -33.85
C TYR A 16 15.98 -13.57 -35.12
N MET A 17 16.60 -13.29 -36.27
CA MET A 17 16.21 -13.77 -37.60
C MET A 17 17.35 -14.60 -38.18
N SER A 18 17.09 -15.87 -38.50
CA SER A 18 17.92 -16.75 -39.33
C SER A 18 17.17 -16.95 -40.66
N ARG A 19 17.65 -16.44 -41.81
CA ARG A 19 18.59 -17.07 -42.77
C ARG A 19 18.16 -18.50 -43.13
N LEU A 20 18.08 -18.97 -44.39
CA LEU A 20 18.47 -18.49 -45.72
C LEU A 20 18.04 -19.59 -46.75
N ILE A 21 17.99 -19.24 -48.06
CA ILE A 21 18.14 -20.11 -49.27
C ILE A 21 16.90 -20.96 -49.68
N ASN A 22 16.60 -21.30 -50.95
CA ASN A 22 16.72 -20.77 -52.33
C ASN A 22 16.05 -21.84 -53.26
N THR A 23 15.91 -21.53 -54.56
CA THR A 23 15.67 -22.43 -55.73
C THR A 23 14.26 -22.95 -56.11
N ALA A 24 13.67 -22.27 -57.11
CA ALA A 24 13.45 -22.68 -58.52
C ALA A 24 12.65 -23.94 -58.94
N ALA A 25 11.79 -23.68 -59.95
CA ALA A 25 11.38 -24.46 -61.13
C ALA A 25 10.38 -25.63 -60.96
N VAL A 26 9.11 -25.45 -61.40
CA VAL A 26 8.51 -25.83 -62.71
C VAL A 26 8.24 -27.34 -62.84
N ILE A 27 6.96 -27.71 -63.04
CA ILE A 27 6.45 -28.61 -64.11
C ILE A 27 4.91 -28.68 -64.05
N THR A 28 4.35 -28.73 -65.25
CA THR A 28 2.98 -28.59 -65.75
C THR A 28 2.06 -29.81 -65.63
N LEU A 29 0.76 -29.53 -65.77
CA LEU A 29 -0.35 -30.35 -66.31
C LEU A 29 -1.12 -31.30 -65.37
N GLY A 30 -2.36 -30.92 -65.06
CA GLY A 30 -3.46 -31.78 -64.60
C GLY A 30 -4.79 -31.11 -64.92
N VAL A 31 -5.45 -31.57 -65.98
CA VAL A 31 -6.79 -31.15 -66.42
C VAL A 31 -7.85 -31.74 -65.48
N ALA A 32 -8.95 -30.99 -65.30
CA ALA A 32 -10.22 -31.33 -64.66
C ALA A 32 -10.39 -30.90 -63.19
N THR A 33 -10.97 -29.72 -63.01
CA THR A 33 -12.26 -29.55 -62.30
C THR A 33 -12.75 -28.11 -62.49
N LEU A 34 -13.74 -27.95 -63.36
CA LEU A 34 -14.61 -26.79 -63.43
C LEU A 34 -15.55 -26.85 -62.21
N ALA A 35 -15.27 -26.05 -61.17
CA ALA A 35 -16.29 -25.57 -60.24
C ALA A 35 -15.77 -24.34 -59.47
N SER A 36 -16.26 -23.17 -59.88
CA SER A 36 -16.46 -21.95 -59.06
C SER A 36 -15.27 -21.31 -58.33
N LEU A 37 -14.71 -20.25 -58.92
CA LEU A 37 -14.33 -19.01 -58.21
C LEU A 37 -14.93 -17.85 -59.02
N PRO A 38 -15.76 -16.99 -58.41
CA PRO A 38 -15.29 -15.87 -57.61
C PRO A 38 -15.88 -15.96 -56.20
N ALA A 39 -15.36 -15.37 -55.13
CA ALA A 39 -14.76 -14.06 -55.05
C ALA A 39 -13.86 -14.01 -53.82
N LEU A 40 -12.84 -13.17 -53.96
CA LEU A 40 -12.08 -12.59 -52.87
C LEU A 40 -13.02 -11.92 -51.85
N ALA A 41 -12.49 -11.76 -50.64
CA ALA A 41 -12.93 -10.81 -49.62
C ALA A 41 -14.21 -11.17 -48.86
N ALA A 42 -14.02 -11.92 -47.79
CA ALA A 42 -14.65 -11.59 -46.52
C ALA A 42 -13.73 -12.07 -45.40
N GLU A 43 -12.63 -11.32 -45.18
CA GLU A 43 -12.18 -11.12 -43.80
C GLU A 43 -13.44 -10.76 -43.03
N GLY A 44 -13.86 -11.63 -42.11
CA GLY A 44 -14.90 -11.31 -41.15
C GLY A 44 -14.43 -10.11 -40.37
N LEU A 45 -14.77 -8.92 -40.88
CA LEU A 45 -14.58 -7.66 -40.23
C LEU A 45 -15.35 -7.75 -38.91
N ASN A 46 -14.64 -8.06 -37.83
CA ASN A 46 -15.15 -7.97 -36.47
C ASN A 46 -15.32 -6.49 -36.10
N TYR A 47 -16.17 -5.75 -36.83
CA TYR A 47 -16.59 -4.41 -36.48
C TYR A 47 -17.83 -4.52 -35.59
N ASN A 48 -17.60 -4.81 -34.30
CA ASN A 48 -18.45 -4.37 -33.19
C ASN A 48 -17.87 -4.73 -31.80
N GLN A 49 -16.55 -4.67 -31.62
CA GLN A 49 -15.99 -4.69 -30.26
C GLN A 49 -16.00 -3.26 -29.70
N ILE A 50 -17.08 -2.92 -29.01
CA ILE A 50 -17.12 -1.73 -28.15
C ILE A 50 -16.52 -2.16 -26.82
N SER A 51 -15.27 -1.74 -26.54
CA SER A 51 -14.68 -1.84 -25.21
C SER A 51 -15.27 -0.73 -24.33
N LEU A 52 -16.40 -0.99 -23.68
CA LEU A 52 -16.97 -0.08 -22.71
C LEU A 52 -16.16 -0.17 -21.41
N ARG A 53 -15.50 0.92 -21.04
CA ARG A 53 -14.82 1.06 -19.75
C ARG A 53 -15.63 2.08 -18.94
N ALA A 54 -16.45 1.57 -18.01
CA ALA A 54 -17.10 2.40 -17.01
C ALA A 54 -16.10 2.67 -15.89
N GLU A 55 -15.73 3.93 -15.70
CA GLU A 55 -14.97 4.37 -14.53
C GLU A 55 -15.94 5.13 -13.63
N VAL A 56 -16.38 4.47 -12.54
CA VAL A 56 -17.11 5.13 -11.46
C VAL A 56 -16.11 5.50 -10.38
N SER A 57 -16.10 6.78 -10.00
CA SER A 57 -15.31 7.30 -8.90
C SER A 57 -16.27 7.82 -7.83
N GLN A 58 -16.02 7.46 -6.57
CA GLN A 58 -16.81 7.91 -5.43
C GLN A 58 -15.88 8.57 -4.41
N GLU A 59 -16.24 9.78 -3.97
CA GLU A 59 -15.57 10.44 -2.85
C GLU A 59 -16.10 9.86 -1.53
N VAL A 60 -15.21 9.29 -0.72
CA VAL A 60 -15.56 8.62 0.55
C VAL A 60 -14.97 9.41 1.71
N ALA A 61 -15.84 9.85 2.62
CA ALA A 61 -15.44 10.55 3.83
C ALA A 61 -14.56 9.66 4.71
N ARG A 62 -13.51 10.24 5.31
CA ARG A 62 -12.63 9.53 6.26
C ARG A 62 -13.36 9.40 7.60
N ASP A 63 -13.67 8.17 7.97
CA ASP A 63 -14.52 7.79 9.11
C ASP A 63 -13.76 6.98 10.17
N LYS A 64 -12.42 6.94 10.09
CA LYS A 64 -11.54 6.30 11.08
C LYS A 64 -10.43 7.26 11.47
N MET A 65 -10.32 7.57 12.75
CA MET A 65 -9.18 8.29 13.33
C MET A 65 -8.15 7.29 13.86
N ILE A 66 -6.89 7.57 13.59
CA ILE A 66 -5.73 6.78 14.00
C ILE A 66 -4.79 7.72 14.75
N VAL A 67 -4.42 7.35 15.97
CA VAL A 67 -3.47 8.11 16.79
C VAL A 67 -2.30 7.20 17.14
N THR A 68 -1.07 7.69 16.91
CA THR A 68 0.14 7.00 17.36
C THR A 68 0.77 7.81 18.49
N LEU A 69 0.94 7.15 19.63
CA LEU A 69 1.61 7.67 20.82
C LEU A 69 2.88 6.87 21.06
N TYR A 70 3.87 7.47 21.72
CA TYR A 70 5.10 6.79 22.06
C TYR A 70 5.62 7.16 23.45
N THR A 71 6.43 6.29 24.02
CA THR A 71 7.33 6.61 25.12
C THR A 71 8.78 6.38 24.68
N GLU A 72 9.69 7.23 25.14
CA GLU A 72 11.12 7.09 24.89
C GLU A 72 11.89 7.44 26.15
N SER A 73 12.89 6.62 26.48
CA SER A 73 13.74 6.81 27.66
C SER A 73 15.15 6.33 27.38
N GLN A 74 16.08 6.69 28.26
CA GLN A 74 17.48 6.27 28.15
C GLN A 74 18.05 5.87 29.50
N ASN A 75 18.89 4.83 29.51
CA ASN A 75 19.56 4.36 30.72
C ASN A 75 20.91 3.74 30.39
N ALA A 76 21.86 3.81 31.32
CA ALA A 76 23.12 3.08 31.21
C ALA A 76 22.92 1.56 31.35
N ASP A 77 21.89 1.15 32.11
CA ASP A 77 21.51 -0.24 32.33
C ASP A 77 20.34 -0.62 31.40
N PRO A 78 20.55 -1.50 30.40
CA PRO A 78 19.51 -1.89 29.45
C PRO A 78 18.37 -2.68 30.10
N ALA A 79 18.61 -3.41 31.19
CA ALA A 79 17.55 -4.16 31.87
C ALA A 79 16.59 -3.21 32.60
N LYS A 80 17.14 -2.18 33.26
CA LYS A 80 16.32 -1.12 33.87
C LYS A 80 15.54 -0.33 32.83
N LEU A 81 16.17 0.00 31.70
CA LEU A 81 15.50 0.68 30.59
C LEU A 81 14.30 -0.10 30.07
N ALA A 82 14.50 -1.40 29.79
CA ALA A 82 13.43 -2.26 29.27
C ALA A 82 12.25 -2.38 30.25
N ALA A 83 12.54 -2.43 31.56
CA ALA A 83 11.51 -2.46 32.61
C ALA A 83 10.75 -1.14 32.70
N GLU A 84 11.43 0.01 32.64
CA GLU A 84 10.82 1.34 32.67
C GLU A 84 9.85 1.56 31.50
N ILE A 85 10.29 1.24 30.27
CA ILE A 85 9.45 1.33 29.07
C ILE A 85 8.24 0.39 29.18
N THR A 86 8.46 -0.85 29.63
CA THR A 86 7.38 -1.85 29.78
C THR A 86 6.35 -1.42 30.80
N ASN A 87 6.77 -0.88 31.95
CA ASN A 87 5.86 -0.38 32.98
C ASN A 87 5.02 0.80 32.47
N THR A 88 5.66 1.73 31.77
CA THR A 88 4.98 2.89 31.16
C THR A 88 3.94 2.43 30.13
N MET A 89 4.31 1.50 29.25
CA MET A 89 3.40 0.94 28.25
C MET A 89 2.25 0.15 28.87
N ASN A 90 2.50 -0.65 29.90
CA ASN A 90 1.46 -1.42 30.59
C ASN A 90 0.44 -0.50 31.29
N LYS A 91 0.91 0.61 31.88
CA LYS A 91 0.02 1.62 32.46
C LYS A 91 -0.90 2.22 31.40
N ALA A 92 -0.32 2.68 30.28
CA ALA A 92 -1.08 3.24 29.18
C ALA A 92 -2.08 2.23 28.56
N LEU A 93 -1.66 0.96 28.40
CA LEU A 93 -2.54 -0.11 27.94
C LEU A 93 -3.68 -0.39 28.91
N GLY A 94 -3.43 -0.29 30.23
CA GLY A 94 -4.47 -0.42 31.26
C GLY A 94 -5.53 0.67 31.12
N GLU A 95 -5.11 1.94 31.08
CA GLU A 95 -6.00 3.09 30.89
C GLU A 95 -6.82 2.98 29.60
N ALA A 96 -6.17 2.59 28.50
CA ALA A 96 -6.82 2.53 27.19
C ALA A 96 -7.82 1.38 27.02
N ARG A 97 -7.66 0.25 27.74
CA ARG A 97 -8.56 -0.91 27.67
C ARG A 97 -9.96 -0.67 28.24
N GLU A 98 -10.11 0.38 29.05
CA GLU A 98 -11.39 0.79 29.62
C GLU A 98 -12.32 1.40 28.56
N VAL A 99 -11.77 1.94 27.47
CA VAL A 99 -12.54 2.58 26.39
C VAL A 99 -12.84 1.58 25.28
N LYS A 100 -14.00 0.91 25.35
CA LYS A 100 -14.39 -0.14 24.39
C LYS A 100 -14.56 0.32 22.94
N ALA A 101 -14.81 1.62 22.73
CA ALA A 101 -14.92 2.20 21.40
C ALA A 101 -13.56 2.34 20.67
N VAL A 102 -12.44 2.10 21.36
CA VAL A 102 -11.09 2.25 20.79
C VAL A 102 -10.43 0.89 20.59
N THR A 103 -9.93 0.66 19.38
CA THR A 103 -9.08 -0.49 19.07
C THR A 103 -7.63 -0.16 19.39
N LEU A 104 -6.97 -1.08 20.11
CA LEU A 104 -5.59 -0.94 20.57
C LEU A 104 -4.65 -1.81 19.74
N ARG A 105 -3.53 -1.23 19.29
CA ARG A 105 -2.43 -1.96 18.67
C ARG A 105 -1.10 -1.49 19.25
N GLN A 106 -0.23 -2.42 19.65
CA GLN A 106 1.15 -2.07 19.97
C GLN A 106 1.92 -1.82 18.66
N GLY A 107 2.65 -0.71 18.60
CA GLY A 107 3.44 -0.31 17.45
C GLY A 107 4.87 -0.85 17.51
N SER A 108 5.81 -0.11 16.94
CA SER A 108 7.21 -0.51 16.97
C SER A 108 7.82 -0.37 18.37
N ARG A 109 8.81 -1.21 18.69
CA ARG A 109 9.66 -1.08 19.87
C ARG A 109 11.09 -1.31 19.46
N ASN A 110 11.92 -0.30 19.63
CA ASN A 110 13.30 -0.30 19.15
C ASN A 110 14.24 0.21 20.25
N SER A 111 15.39 -0.45 20.39
CA SER A 111 16.43 -0.07 21.34
C SER A 111 17.74 0.16 20.60
N TYR A 112 18.43 1.26 20.90
CA TYR A 112 19.64 1.69 20.23
C TYR A 112 20.73 2.05 21.25
N PRO A 113 22.00 1.70 21.00
CA PRO A 113 23.10 2.14 21.83
C PRO A 113 23.34 3.65 21.69
N ILE A 114 23.63 4.30 22.81
CA ILE A 114 24.15 5.66 22.88
C ILE A 114 25.66 5.53 23.10
N TYR A 115 26.46 6.18 22.26
CA TYR A 115 27.90 6.19 22.39
C TYR A 115 28.40 7.47 23.06
N ASP A 116 29.65 7.45 23.53
CA ASP A 116 30.36 8.66 23.94
C ASP A 116 30.61 9.60 22.75
N SER A 117 31.10 10.81 23.04
CA SER A 117 31.38 11.82 22.00
C SER A 117 32.43 11.39 20.98
N LYS A 118 33.20 10.33 21.28
CA LYS A 118 34.22 9.76 20.40
C LYS A 118 33.73 8.53 19.62
N ASN A 119 32.48 8.09 19.81
CA ASN A 119 31.92 6.86 19.24
C ASN A 119 32.73 5.59 19.55
N GLN A 120 33.41 5.53 20.70
CA GLN A 120 34.28 4.40 21.08
C GLN A 120 33.63 3.46 22.09
N LYS A 121 32.75 3.99 22.94
CA LYS A 121 32.14 3.22 24.03
C LYS A 121 30.65 3.49 24.13
N ILE A 122 29.87 2.45 24.38
CA ILE A 122 28.46 2.56 24.74
C ILE A 122 28.38 3.20 26.13
N THR A 123 27.75 4.38 26.22
CA THR A 123 27.49 5.11 27.45
C THR A 123 26.09 4.85 27.98
N GLY A 124 25.20 4.32 27.15
CA GLY A 124 23.90 3.82 27.56
C GLY A 124 23.09 3.31 26.38
N TRP A 125 21.80 3.14 26.62
CA TRP A 125 20.81 2.69 25.65
C TRP A 125 19.67 3.69 25.62
N ARG A 126 19.10 3.90 24.44
CA ARG A 126 17.84 4.60 24.24
C ARG A 126 16.83 3.60 23.72
N GLU A 127 15.63 3.65 24.26
CA GLU A 127 14.56 2.76 23.83
C GLU A 127 13.28 3.55 23.62
N ARG A 128 12.58 3.23 22.53
CA ARG A 128 11.30 3.80 22.16
C ARG A 128 10.28 2.69 21.93
N ALA A 129 9.06 2.88 22.42
CA ALA A 129 7.93 1.99 22.19
C ALA A 129 6.68 2.80 21.81
N GLU A 130 5.86 2.25 20.91
CA GLU A 130 4.68 2.90 20.36
C GLU A 130 3.38 2.20 20.75
N LEU A 131 2.33 2.99 20.93
CA LEU A 131 0.95 2.58 21.09
C LEU A 131 0.11 3.25 20.01
N ARG A 132 -0.60 2.45 19.22
CA ARG A 132 -1.51 2.91 18.19
C ARG A 132 -2.95 2.68 18.61
N LEU A 133 -3.75 3.73 18.47
CA LEU A 133 -5.17 3.78 18.83
C LEU A 133 -5.98 4.05 17.58
N GLU A 134 -7.08 3.32 17.39
CA GLU A 134 -7.96 3.50 16.23
C GLU A 134 -9.42 3.53 16.65
N SER A 135 -10.21 4.46 16.11
CA SER A 135 -11.66 4.50 16.36
C SER A 135 -12.42 5.28 15.29
N ALA A 136 -13.69 4.92 15.09
CA ALA A 136 -14.68 5.73 14.39
C ALA A 136 -15.39 6.73 15.33
N ASP A 137 -15.30 6.54 16.65
CA ASP A 137 -15.77 7.47 17.66
C ASP A 137 -14.66 8.48 17.98
N PHE A 138 -14.64 9.58 17.22
CA PHE A 138 -13.59 10.58 17.35
C PHE A 138 -13.61 11.27 18.72
N PRO A 139 -14.78 11.67 19.29
CA PRO A 139 -14.82 12.21 20.65
C PRO A 139 -14.22 11.27 21.71
N ALA A 140 -14.57 9.98 21.69
CA ALA A 140 -14.03 9.01 22.64
C ALA A 140 -12.51 8.86 22.50
N LEU A 141 -12.00 8.76 21.26
CA LEU A 141 -10.57 8.63 21.03
C LEU A 141 -9.79 9.92 21.34
N SER A 142 -10.33 11.10 21.05
CA SER A 142 -9.71 12.39 21.42
C SER A 142 -9.60 12.55 22.93
N LYS A 143 -10.65 12.17 23.69
CA LYS A 143 -10.62 12.18 25.15
C LYS A 143 -9.54 11.25 25.69
N LEU A 144 -9.54 9.98 25.26
CA LEU A 144 -8.54 9.01 25.69
C LEU A 144 -7.12 9.45 25.33
N THR A 145 -6.93 10.04 24.15
CA THR A 145 -5.64 10.59 23.72
C THR A 145 -5.16 11.67 24.68
N GLY A 146 -6.03 12.61 25.07
CA GLY A 146 -5.71 13.64 26.05
C GLY A 146 -5.29 13.08 27.41
N GLU A 147 -5.95 12.01 27.87
CA GLU A 147 -5.61 11.31 29.11
C GLU A 147 -4.23 10.63 29.01
N LEU A 148 -3.97 9.91 27.92
CA LEU A 148 -2.72 9.18 27.70
C LEU A 148 -1.50 10.09 27.49
N LEU A 149 -1.70 11.32 27.01
CA LEU A 149 -0.62 12.31 26.85
C LEU A 149 0.00 12.76 28.19
N ASN A 150 -0.60 12.41 29.34
CA ASN A 150 0.04 12.60 30.64
C ASN A 150 1.20 11.62 30.88
N THR A 151 1.21 10.47 30.18
CA THR A 151 2.21 9.41 30.34
C THR A 151 3.01 9.16 29.05
N LEU A 152 2.40 9.36 27.89
CA LEU A 152 2.99 9.17 26.56
C LEU A 152 3.14 10.51 25.82
N LYS A 153 3.85 10.47 24.69
CA LYS A 153 4.04 11.62 23.78
C LYS A 153 3.29 11.37 22.47
N MET A 154 2.80 12.43 21.84
CA MET A 154 2.18 12.38 20.52
C MET A 154 3.23 12.13 19.44
N GLU A 155 3.05 11.10 18.61
CA GLU A 155 3.80 10.93 17.37
C GLU A 155 3.04 11.47 16.17
N ASN A 156 1.82 10.97 15.94
CA ASN A 156 0.97 11.42 14.83
C ASN A 156 -0.52 11.22 15.11
N MET A 157 -1.33 11.89 14.30
CA MET A 157 -2.77 11.70 14.21
C MET A 157 -3.18 11.78 12.75
N ASP A 158 -3.84 10.73 12.28
CA ASP A 158 -4.25 10.55 10.89
C ASP A 158 -5.72 10.17 10.79
N PHE A 159 -6.35 10.55 9.68
CA PHE A 159 -7.71 10.14 9.33
C PHE A 159 -7.66 9.22 8.10
N ALA A 160 -8.37 8.10 8.16
CA ALA A 160 -8.45 7.08 7.13
C ALA A 160 -9.89 6.65 6.89
N ILE A 161 -10.12 5.87 5.83
CA ILE A 161 -11.37 5.17 5.59
C ILE A 161 -11.34 3.85 6.37
N ALA A 162 -12.39 3.56 7.10
CA ALA A 162 -12.60 2.32 7.81
C ALA A 162 -12.71 1.15 6.83
N ASP A 163 -12.27 -0.04 7.27
CA ASP A 163 -12.20 -1.20 6.38
C ASP A 163 -13.60 -1.63 5.92
N ALA A 164 -14.62 -1.43 6.75
CA ALA A 164 -16.02 -1.67 6.42
C ALA A 164 -16.50 -0.73 5.30
N THR A 165 -16.22 0.56 5.41
CA THR A 165 -16.62 1.59 4.44
C THR A 165 -15.90 1.42 3.12
N ARG A 166 -14.62 1.05 3.16
CA ARG A 166 -13.87 0.67 1.96
C ARG A 166 -14.53 -0.49 1.22
N LYS A 167 -14.81 -1.59 1.93
CA LYS A 167 -15.45 -2.78 1.32
C LYS A 167 -16.83 -2.46 0.76
N ALA A 168 -17.64 -1.70 1.48
CA ALA A 168 -18.97 -1.30 1.01
C ALA A 168 -18.91 -0.44 -0.28
N SER A 169 -17.93 0.46 -0.37
CA SER A 169 -17.71 1.25 -1.59
C SER A 169 -17.20 0.37 -2.74
N GLU A 170 -16.26 -0.54 -2.49
CA GLU A 170 -15.79 -1.52 -3.48
C GLU A 170 -16.93 -2.39 -4.02
N ASP A 171 -17.79 -2.91 -3.15
CA ASP A 171 -18.96 -3.73 -3.53
C ASP A 171 -19.99 -2.93 -4.37
N ALA A 172 -20.22 -1.66 -4.03
CA ALA A 172 -21.12 -0.78 -4.78
C ALA A 172 -20.58 -0.50 -6.20
N LEU A 173 -19.29 -0.18 -6.31
CA LEU A 173 -18.63 0.08 -7.60
C LEU A 173 -18.63 -1.17 -8.49
N LEU A 174 -18.42 -2.36 -7.92
CA LEU A 174 -18.50 -3.61 -8.66
C LEU A 174 -19.92 -3.87 -9.20
N LYS A 175 -20.96 -3.53 -8.44
CA LYS A 175 -22.35 -3.66 -8.89
C LYS A 175 -22.68 -2.69 -10.03
N GLU A 176 -22.21 -1.45 -9.95
CA GLU A 176 -22.44 -0.44 -11.00
C GLU A 176 -21.65 -0.75 -12.29
N ALA A 177 -20.46 -1.33 -12.20
CA ALA A 177 -19.66 -1.67 -13.37
C ALA A 177 -20.22 -2.86 -14.21
N VAL A 178 -21.12 -3.66 -13.63
CA VAL A 178 -21.73 -4.85 -14.27
C VAL A 178 -23.19 -4.61 -14.70
N ALA A 179 -23.79 -3.48 -14.29
CA ALA A 179 -25.14 -3.08 -14.67
C ALA A 179 -25.18 -2.32 -16.00
#